data_AF-A0A960ZFR0-F1
#
_entry.id   AF-A0A960ZFR0-F1
#
_cell.length_a   1.000
_cell.length_b   1.000
_cell.length_c   1.000
_cell.angle_alpha   90.00
_cell.angle_beta   90.00
_cell.angle_gamma   90.00
#
_symmetry.space_group_name_H-M   'P 1'
#
loop_
_entity.id
_entity.type
_entity.pdbx_description
1 polymer ?
#
loop_
_entity_poly.entity_id
_entity_poly.type
_entity_poly.pdbx_seq_one_letter_code
_entity_poly.pdbx_strand_id
1 'polypeptide(L)'
;MKTTKRKQQKWIALLLLPYLALMMACGGDGTKNQEEVTVDPVVPTTPESPTFEPTPFISKWQIDSAGQSITLPLRSGYNYDFKVDWGDGSPIAKITSATDTDITHMYTQAGVYEVRIKGLLESWYFNDSGDTGALIEVVDLGHAGWKRLDFAFAGCYNLVSFAGGNTSGVTNMQGMFYKTIQLASVDVSSFDTSKVTDMSHMFDMGSGASALTTLDVSHFDTSKVTSMREMFDGLSVLTALDLSNFDTSKVTSMRGMFSYTYTLTTLDLSSFDTSKVIDMQFMFESAYSLSSLDVSSFNTSKVEYMDNMFYGMDAITSLDLSHFDTSKVEYMDMMFTDTYNLSSLNTYGWDVSNVVSSYHIFSGAGNNVIGGLTLYCNQPLGYGGISYLFGKQCSTL
;
A
#
# COMPACT_ATOMS: atom_id res chain seq x y z
N MET A 1 24.74 36.72 -41.56
CA MET A 1 24.66 35.61 -42.54
C MET A 1 23.53 34.68 -42.09
N LYS A 2 22.34 34.78 -42.71
CA LYS A 2 21.65 33.73 -43.51
C LYS A 2 21.44 32.39 -42.77
N THR A 3 20.25 31.77 -42.61
CA THR A 3 18.83 31.99 -42.95
C THR A 3 18.04 30.75 -42.44
N THR A 4 16.90 30.95 -41.74
CA THR A 4 15.51 30.36 -41.91
C THR A 4 15.31 28.82 -42.03
N LYS A 5 14.35 28.13 -41.38
CA LYS A 5 12.84 28.19 -41.39
C LYS A 5 12.29 27.33 -40.20
N ARG A 6 11.34 27.76 -39.35
CA ARG A 6 9.87 27.93 -39.45
C ARG A 6 9.07 26.75 -40.04
N LYS A 7 8.20 26.14 -39.21
CA LYS A 7 6.80 25.79 -39.57
C LYS A 7 5.89 25.93 -38.34
N GLN A 8 4.92 26.82 -38.47
CA GLN A 8 3.71 26.93 -37.65
C GLN A 8 2.66 25.95 -38.17
N GLN A 9 1.77 25.47 -37.31
CA GLN A 9 0.34 25.31 -37.65
C GLN A 9 -0.49 25.41 -36.36
N LYS A 10 -1.65 26.05 -36.50
CA LYS A 10 -2.45 26.67 -35.44
C LYS A 10 -3.92 26.46 -35.83
N TRP A 11 -4.77 26.13 -34.84
CA TRP A 11 -6.25 26.18 -34.78
C TRP A 11 -7.03 25.10 -35.56
N ILE A 12 -8.13 24.53 -35.04
CA ILE A 12 -9.42 25.20 -34.74
C ILE A 12 -10.17 24.49 -33.60
N ALA A 13 -10.73 25.27 -32.68
CA ALA A 13 -11.84 24.90 -31.80
C ALA A 13 -13.15 25.46 -32.39
N LEU A 14 -14.25 24.71 -32.36
CA LEU A 14 -15.59 25.30 -32.44
C LEU A 14 -16.64 24.35 -31.82
N LEU A 15 -17.18 24.78 -30.67
CA LEU A 15 -18.46 24.36 -30.11
C LEU A 15 -19.60 25.12 -30.82
N LEU A 16 -20.77 24.47 -30.92
CA LEU A 16 -22.16 24.98 -30.81
C LEU A 16 -23.12 24.46 -31.90
N LEU A 17 -24.04 23.60 -31.47
CA LEU A 17 -25.44 23.54 -31.92
C LEU A 17 -26.21 24.72 -31.25
N PRO A 18 -27.39 25.22 -31.74
CA PRO A 18 -28.49 24.42 -32.30
C PRO A 18 -29.23 25.03 -33.52
N TYR A 19 -29.96 24.18 -34.24
CA TYR A 19 -30.86 24.55 -35.34
C TYR A 19 -32.28 24.83 -34.81
N LEU A 20 -32.84 26.00 -35.14
CA LEU A 20 -34.28 26.28 -35.12
C LEU A 20 -34.61 27.29 -36.25
N ALA A 21 -35.82 27.15 -36.79
CA ALA A 21 -36.52 27.99 -37.79
C ALA A 21 -36.30 27.59 -39.26
N LEU A 22 -37.28 26.93 -39.90
CA LEU A 22 -38.54 27.46 -40.48
C LEU A 22 -38.30 28.13 -41.84
N MET A 23 -38.64 27.43 -42.92
CA MET A 23 -38.81 28.00 -44.26
C MET A 23 -40.15 27.55 -44.83
N MET A 24 -41.03 28.53 -45.07
CA MET A 24 -42.25 28.39 -45.86
C MET A 24 -41.92 28.42 -47.36
N ALA A 25 -42.58 27.53 -48.09
CA ALA A 25 -43.15 27.61 -49.44
C ALA A 25 -42.51 28.51 -50.52
N CYS A 26 -42.14 27.92 -51.67
CA CYS A 26 -42.87 28.08 -52.94
C CYS A 26 -42.39 27.11 -54.06
N GLY A 27 -43.33 26.38 -54.68
CA GLY A 27 -43.37 26.13 -56.14
C GLY A 27 -42.71 24.88 -56.73
N GLY A 28 -43.54 23.97 -57.30
CA GLY A 28 -43.28 23.40 -58.63
C GLY A 28 -43.06 21.89 -58.76
N ASP A 29 -44.17 21.17 -58.94
CA ASP A 29 -44.45 20.00 -59.82
C ASP A 29 -43.41 18.87 -60.05
N GLY A 30 -43.86 17.62 -59.90
CA GLY A 30 -43.13 16.44 -60.37
C GLY A 30 -43.32 15.16 -59.56
N THR A 31 -44.50 14.54 -59.66
CA THR A 31 -44.83 13.10 -59.46
C THR A 31 -43.87 12.21 -58.63
N LYS A 32 -44.37 11.58 -57.55
CA LYS A 32 -44.49 10.11 -57.34
C LYS A 32 -44.80 9.73 -55.88
N ASN A 33 -45.80 8.86 -55.74
CA ASN A 33 -46.09 7.84 -54.72
C ASN A 33 -45.82 8.13 -53.23
N GLN A 34 -46.91 8.10 -52.45
CA GLN A 34 -46.92 8.04 -51.00
C GLN A 34 -46.45 6.65 -50.51
N GLU A 35 -45.39 6.63 -49.68
CA GLU A 35 -45.20 5.63 -48.63
C GLU A 35 -45.05 6.39 -47.31
N GLU A 36 -45.92 6.06 -46.36
CA GLU A 36 -46.03 6.67 -45.04
C GLU A 36 -44.96 6.04 -44.14
N VAL A 37 -43.88 6.77 -43.85
CA VAL A 37 -42.82 6.32 -42.93
C VAL A 37 -43.21 6.73 -41.51
N THR A 38 -43.74 5.78 -40.74
CA THR A 38 -43.92 5.94 -39.29
C THR A 38 -42.56 5.80 -38.61
N VAL A 39 -42.08 6.87 -37.98
CA VAL A 39 -40.89 6.84 -37.13
C VAL A 39 -41.33 6.51 -35.72
N ASP A 40 -41.00 5.31 -35.24
CA ASP A 40 -41.20 4.94 -33.84
C ASP A 40 -40.32 5.81 -32.93
N PRO A 41 -40.82 6.27 -31.78
CA PRO A 41 -40.02 7.06 -30.85
C PRO A 41 -38.88 6.20 -30.28
N VAL A 42 -37.64 6.66 -30.48
CA VAL A 42 -36.46 6.08 -29.84
C VAL A 42 -36.60 6.26 -28.32
N VAL A 43 -36.87 5.17 -27.62
CA VAL A 43 -36.82 5.11 -26.15
C VAL A 43 -35.36 5.37 -25.74
N PRO A 44 -35.07 6.37 -24.89
CA PRO A 44 -33.71 6.56 -24.38
C PRO A 44 -33.38 5.36 -23.50
N THR A 45 -32.44 4.53 -23.91
CA THR A 45 -31.87 3.51 -23.04
C THR A 45 -31.02 4.22 -21.99
N THR A 46 -31.41 4.07 -20.72
CA THR A 46 -30.53 4.37 -19.58
C THR A 46 -29.21 3.65 -19.78
N PRO A 47 -28.05 4.28 -19.48
CA PRO A 47 -26.78 3.57 -19.55
C PRO A 47 -26.85 2.41 -18.57
N GLU A 48 -26.72 1.19 -19.09
CA GLU A 48 -26.58 -0.01 -18.26
C GLU A 48 -25.38 0.22 -17.33
N SER A 49 -25.61 0.07 -16.03
CA SER A 49 -24.53 -0.02 -15.04
C SER A 49 -23.53 -1.08 -15.52
N PRO A 50 -22.20 -0.84 -15.40
CA PRO A 50 -21.20 -1.78 -15.92
C PRO A 50 -21.48 -3.18 -15.36
N THR A 51 -21.83 -4.08 -16.26
CA THR A 51 -22.11 -5.47 -15.95
C THR A 51 -20.81 -6.14 -15.52
N PHE A 52 -20.85 -6.85 -14.40
CA PHE A 52 -19.76 -7.71 -13.95
C PHE A 52 -19.47 -8.76 -15.03
N GLU A 53 -18.38 -8.58 -15.78
CA GLU A 53 -17.85 -9.55 -16.74
C GLU A 53 -16.72 -10.33 -16.05
N PRO A 54 -16.99 -11.49 -15.41
CA PRO A 54 -15.99 -12.18 -14.61
C PRO A 54 -14.85 -12.71 -15.48
N THR A 55 -13.65 -12.16 -15.29
CA THR A 55 -12.40 -12.80 -15.69
C THR A 55 -11.96 -13.77 -14.59
N PRO A 56 -11.40 -14.94 -14.96
CA PRO A 56 -11.03 -15.94 -13.97
C PRO A 56 -9.89 -15.45 -13.08
N PHE A 57 -9.91 -15.84 -11.81
CA PHE A 57 -8.74 -15.83 -10.95
C PHE A 57 -7.85 -17.03 -11.33
N ILE A 58 -6.59 -16.79 -11.64
CA ILE A 58 -5.63 -17.79 -12.12
C ILE A 58 -4.43 -17.84 -11.18
N SER A 59 -4.12 -19.04 -10.70
CA SER A 59 -3.00 -19.28 -9.78
C SER A 59 -2.27 -20.57 -10.12
N LYS A 60 -1.00 -20.69 -9.73
CA LYS A 60 -0.24 -21.94 -9.84
C LYS A 60 0.16 -22.48 -8.48
N TRP A 61 -0.01 -23.79 -8.34
CA TRP A 61 0.20 -24.51 -7.09
C TRP A 61 1.21 -25.63 -7.28
N GLN A 62 2.19 -25.69 -6.40
CA GLN A 62 3.20 -26.74 -6.31
C GLN A 62 2.66 -27.90 -5.46
N ILE A 63 2.66 -29.09 -6.07
CA ILE A 63 2.29 -30.36 -5.45
C ILE A 63 3.54 -31.24 -5.40
N ASP A 64 4.03 -31.50 -4.20
CA ASP A 64 5.31 -32.17 -3.95
C ASP A 64 5.22 -33.69 -4.04
N SER A 65 4.04 -34.25 -3.83
CA SER A 65 3.84 -35.70 -3.87
C SER A 65 2.43 -36.09 -4.32
N ALA A 66 2.33 -37.28 -4.94
CA ALA A 66 1.05 -37.88 -5.24
C ALA A 66 0.24 -38.13 -3.96
N GLY A 67 -1.04 -37.75 -3.98
CA GLY A 67 -1.95 -37.84 -2.84
C GLY A 67 -1.96 -36.59 -1.95
N GLN A 68 -1.15 -35.57 -2.24
CA GLN A 68 -1.27 -34.27 -1.59
C GLN A 68 -2.57 -33.58 -2.04
N SER A 69 -3.26 -32.96 -1.08
CA SER A 69 -4.42 -32.13 -1.34
C SER A 69 -4.10 -30.66 -1.18
N ILE A 70 -4.84 -29.80 -1.86
CA ILE A 70 -4.94 -28.36 -1.56
C ILE A 70 -6.38 -28.02 -1.21
N THR A 71 -6.54 -27.02 -0.36
CA THR A 71 -7.83 -26.49 0.10
C THR A 71 -7.87 -24.99 -0.19
N LEU A 72 -8.91 -24.54 -0.91
CA LEU A 72 -9.11 -23.11 -1.15
C LEU A 72 -9.35 -22.37 0.18
N PRO A 73 -8.64 -21.28 0.49
CA PRO A 73 -8.72 -20.55 1.76
C PRO A 73 -9.95 -19.62 1.79
N LEU A 74 -11.14 -20.21 1.73
CA LEU A 74 -12.41 -19.48 1.84
C LEU A 74 -12.75 -19.25 3.31
N ARG A 75 -13.33 -18.07 3.61
CA ARG A 75 -13.79 -17.75 4.97
C ARG A 75 -15.31 -17.60 5.05
N SER A 76 -15.88 -17.90 6.21
CA SER A 76 -17.32 -17.73 6.45
C SER A 76 -17.74 -16.25 6.39
N GLY A 77 -19.03 -16.00 6.14
CA GLY A 77 -19.60 -14.64 6.10
C GLY A 77 -19.49 -13.91 4.76
N TYR A 78 -19.06 -14.60 3.70
CA TYR A 78 -18.96 -14.09 2.33
C TYR A 78 -19.70 -14.99 1.36
N ASN A 79 -20.07 -14.43 0.20
CA ASN A 79 -20.78 -15.18 -0.83
C ASN A 79 -19.81 -15.81 -1.82
N TYR A 80 -20.12 -17.04 -2.18
CA TYR A 80 -19.37 -17.82 -3.15
C TYR A 80 -20.35 -18.42 -4.15
N ASP A 81 -20.06 -18.28 -5.43
CA ASP A 81 -20.80 -18.93 -6.49
C ASP A 81 -19.89 -19.07 -7.72
N PHE A 82 -18.92 -19.99 -7.64
CA PHE A 82 -17.85 -20.11 -8.62
C PHE A 82 -17.59 -21.55 -9.05
N LYS A 83 -16.95 -21.69 -10.20
CA LYS A 83 -16.45 -22.96 -10.72
C LYS A 83 -14.94 -22.98 -10.63
N VAL A 84 -14.37 -24.11 -10.22
CA VAL A 84 -12.92 -24.31 -10.14
C VAL A 84 -12.50 -25.43 -11.09
N ASP A 85 -11.53 -25.11 -11.95
CA ASP A 85 -10.74 -26.05 -12.72
C ASP A 85 -9.41 -26.23 -11.99
N TRP A 86 -9.14 -27.44 -11.50
CA TRP A 86 -7.96 -27.78 -10.71
C TRP A 86 -6.68 -27.96 -11.54
N GLY A 87 -6.80 -27.93 -12.87
CA GLY A 87 -5.66 -27.96 -13.79
C GLY A 87 -5.08 -29.35 -14.07
N ASP A 88 -5.64 -30.42 -13.49
CA ASP A 88 -5.19 -31.81 -13.66
C ASP A 88 -6.12 -32.66 -14.56
N GLY A 89 -7.14 -32.03 -15.17
CA GLY A 89 -8.15 -32.70 -16.00
C GLY A 89 -9.30 -33.33 -15.20
N SER A 90 -9.33 -33.18 -13.88
CA SER A 90 -10.48 -33.57 -13.06
C SER A 90 -11.74 -32.78 -13.43
N PRO A 91 -12.95 -33.30 -13.13
CA PRO A 91 -14.18 -32.57 -13.35
C PRO A 91 -14.19 -31.20 -12.65
N ILE A 92 -14.71 -30.18 -13.34
CA ILE A 92 -14.88 -28.84 -12.77
C ILE A 92 -15.84 -28.91 -11.58
N ALA A 93 -15.39 -28.50 -10.41
CA ALA A 93 -16.22 -28.42 -9.20
C ALA A 93 -16.97 -27.08 -9.13
N LYS A 94 -18.16 -27.10 -8.53
CA LYS A 94 -18.99 -25.92 -8.30
C LYS A 94 -19.02 -25.63 -6.80
N ILE A 95 -18.49 -24.49 -6.41
CA ILE A 95 -18.40 -24.07 -5.01
C ILE A 95 -19.43 -23.00 -4.73
N THR A 96 -20.21 -23.22 -3.66
CA THR A 96 -21.28 -22.29 -3.26
C THR A 96 -21.14 -21.78 -1.81
N SER A 97 -20.19 -22.31 -1.04
CA SER A 97 -19.95 -21.87 0.34
C SER A 97 -18.53 -22.18 0.80
N ALA A 98 -18.09 -21.54 1.89
CA ALA A 98 -16.81 -21.84 2.53
C ALA A 98 -16.76 -23.20 3.24
N THR A 99 -17.90 -23.91 3.35
CA THR A 99 -18.00 -25.25 3.95
C THR A 99 -18.30 -26.33 2.91
N ASP A 100 -18.28 -25.96 1.63
CA ASP A 100 -18.48 -26.90 0.52
C ASP A 100 -17.35 -27.92 0.53
N THR A 101 -17.65 -29.22 0.40
CA THR A 101 -16.62 -30.27 0.50
C THR A 101 -15.67 -30.25 -0.68
N ASP A 102 -16.11 -29.70 -1.81
CA ASP A 102 -15.34 -29.68 -3.05
C ASP A 102 -14.29 -28.57 -3.07
N ILE A 103 -14.13 -27.79 -1.99
CA ILE A 103 -13.02 -26.81 -1.86
C ILE A 103 -11.66 -27.46 -1.66
N THR A 104 -11.64 -28.76 -1.31
CA THR A 104 -10.42 -29.54 -1.16
C THR A 104 -10.28 -30.51 -2.32
N HIS A 105 -9.14 -30.49 -3.00
CA HIS A 105 -8.85 -31.37 -4.13
C HIS A 105 -7.54 -32.13 -3.90
N MET A 106 -7.56 -33.43 -4.17
CA MET A 106 -6.41 -34.31 -4.04
C MET A 106 -5.79 -34.58 -5.41
N TYR A 107 -4.52 -34.24 -5.57
CA TYR A 107 -3.78 -34.49 -6.81
C TYR A 107 -3.18 -35.89 -6.81
N THR A 108 -3.32 -36.61 -7.91
CA THR A 108 -2.80 -37.99 -8.04
C THR A 108 -1.34 -38.05 -8.47
N GLN A 109 -0.74 -36.93 -8.86
CA GLN A 109 0.64 -36.80 -9.31
C GLN A 109 1.26 -35.53 -8.73
N ALA A 110 2.58 -35.54 -8.54
CA ALA A 110 3.34 -34.34 -8.20
C ALA A 110 3.51 -33.46 -9.45
N GLY A 111 3.60 -32.14 -9.26
CA GLY A 111 3.77 -31.19 -10.34
C GLY A 111 3.27 -29.79 -9.98
N VAL A 112 3.37 -28.90 -10.95
CA VAL A 112 2.78 -27.56 -10.87
C VAL A 112 1.48 -27.55 -11.64
N TYR A 113 0.39 -27.13 -10.99
CA TYR A 113 -0.94 -27.09 -11.57
C TYR A 113 -1.47 -25.66 -11.62
N GLU A 114 -2.02 -25.28 -12.77
CA GLU A 114 -2.71 -23.99 -12.93
C GLU A 114 -4.18 -24.16 -12.56
N VAL A 115 -4.58 -23.56 -11.43
CA VAL A 115 -5.95 -23.54 -10.93
C VAL A 115 -6.66 -22.30 -11.45
N ARG A 116 -7.84 -22.49 -12.07
CA ARG A 116 -8.65 -21.41 -12.62
C ARG A 116 -10.01 -21.35 -11.93
N ILE A 117 -10.33 -20.22 -11.34
CA ILE A 117 -11.60 -19.98 -10.65
C ILE A 117 -12.41 -18.94 -11.42
N LYS A 118 -13.63 -19.29 -11.84
CA LYS A 118 -14.55 -18.38 -12.54
C LYS A 118 -15.90 -18.31 -11.84
N GLY A 119 -16.31 -17.10 -11.47
CA GLY A 119 -17.57 -16.79 -10.81
C GLY A 119 -17.37 -15.86 -9.63
N LEU A 120 -18.35 -15.85 -8.71
CA LEU A 120 -18.32 -14.97 -7.54
C LEU A 120 -17.43 -15.58 -6.44
N LEU A 121 -16.37 -14.87 -6.06
CA LEU A 121 -15.42 -15.18 -5.00
C LEU A 121 -15.15 -13.89 -4.21
N GLU A 122 -16.00 -13.59 -3.23
CA GLU A 122 -15.94 -12.30 -2.53
C GLU A 122 -14.73 -12.14 -1.60
N SER A 123 -14.07 -13.23 -1.22
CA SER A 123 -12.96 -13.22 -0.27
C SER A 123 -11.99 -14.38 -0.51
N TRP A 124 -10.72 -14.13 -0.20
CA TRP A 124 -9.62 -15.10 -0.14
C TRP A 124 -8.81 -14.81 1.12
N TYR A 125 -8.47 -15.82 1.93
CA TYR A 125 -8.01 -15.60 3.32
C TYR A 125 -7.08 -16.70 3.85
N PHE A 126 -5.80 -16.68 3.50
CA PHE A 126 -4.82 -17.63 4.05
C PHE A 126 -4.49 -17.35 5.52
N ASN A 127 -4.19 -16.10 5.85
CA ASN A 127 -3.86 -15.68 7.22
C ASN A 127 -2.83 -16.59 7.93
N ASP A 128 -1.70 -16.85 7.26
CA ASP A 128 -0.61 -17.68 7.78
C ASP A 128 -1.05 -19.11 8.15
N SER A 129 -2.04 -19.66 7.42
CA SER A 129 -2.64 -20.96 7.70
C SER A 129 -3.11 -21.68 6.42
N GLY A 130 -3.36 -23.00 6.51
CA GLY A 130 -3.75 -23.81 5.35
C GLY A 130 -2.58 -24.12 4.43
N ASP A 131 -2.83 -24.22 3.14
CA ASP A 131 -1.85 -24.67 2.13
C ASP A 131 -0.94 -23.55 1.62
N THR A 132 -0.50 -22.63 2.49
CA THR A 132 0.29 -21.44 2.10
C THR A 132 1.59 -21.78 1.37
N GLY A 133 2.22 -22.91 1.70
CA GLY A 133 3.44 -23.38 1.04
C GLY A 133 3.22 -23.91 -0.38
N ALA A 134 1.99 -24.20 -0.78
CA ALA A 134 1.70 -24.76 -2.09
C ALA A 134 1.47 -23.67 -3.16
N LEU A 135 0.97 -22.48 -2.80
CA LEU A 135 0.76 -21.40 -3.77
C LEU A 135 2.10 -20.74 -4.15
N ILE A 136 2.46 -20.81 -5.43
CA ILE A 136 3.75 -20.30 -5.92
C ILE A 136 3.63 -19.10 -6.88
N GLU A 137 2.47 -18.89 -7.50
CA GLU A 137 2.25 -17.79 -8.43
C GLU A 137 0.76 -17.41 -8.48
N VAL A 138 0.47 -16.12 -8.50
CA VAL A 138 -0.82 -15.57 -8.94
C VAL A 138 -0.62 -14.97 -10.32
N VAL A 139 -1.18 -15.63 -11.33
CA VAL A 139 -1.02 -15.28 -12.75
C VAL A 139 -1.94 -14.13 -13.15
N ASP A 140 -3.13 -14.07 -12.55
CA ASP A 140 -4.12 -13.00 -12.74
C ASP A 140 -5.09 -13.05 -11.56
N LEU A 141 -5.23 -11.97 -10.79
CA LEU A 141 -6.19 -11.90 -9.68
C LEU A 141 -7.66 -11.91 -10.18
N GLY A 142 -7.87 -11.57 -11.45
CA GLY A 142 -9.16 -11.61 -12.13
C GLY A 142 -10.17 -10.57 -11.64
N HIS A 143 -11.39 -10.69 -12.14
CA HIS A 143 -12.57 -9.94 -11.72
C HIS A 143 -13.55 -10.91 -11.07
N ALA A 144 -13.25 -11.35 -9.85
CA ALA A 144 -14.01 -12.38 -9.15
C ALA A 144 -15.08 -11.82 -8.19
N GLY A 145 -15.24 -10.49 -8.13
CA GLY A 145 -16.20 -9.84 -7.24
C GLY A 145 -15.65 -9.63 -5.83
N TRP A 146 -14.33 -9.45 -5.72
CA TRP A 146 -13.62 -9.22 -4.46
C TRP A 146 -14.24 -8.11 -3.62
N LYS A 147 -14.65 -8.44 -2.40
CA LYS A 147 -15.02 -7.47 -1.36
C LYS A 147 -13.87 -7.23 -0.39
N ARG A 148 -13.04 -8.24 -0.20
CA ARG A 148 -12.01 -8.26 0.84
C ARG A 148 -10.81 -9.07 0.42
N LEU A 149 -9.63 -8.51 0.62
CA LEU A 149 -8.34 -9.14 0.37
C LEU A 149 -7.42 -9.04 1.60
N ASP A 150 -8.00 -8.81 2.78
CA ASP A 150 -7.25 -8.85 4.03
C ASP A 150 -6.69 -10.26 4.26
N PHE A 151 -5.38 -10.34 4.49
CA PHE A 151 -4.60 -11.56 4.68
C PHE A 151 -4.75 -12.58 3.55
N ALA A 152 -5.08 -12.12 2.34
CA ALA A 152 -5.38 -12.98 1.21
C ALA A 152 -4.23 -13.92 0.87
N PHE A 153 -2.99 -13.43 0.82
CA PHE A 153 -1.77 -14.21 0.52
C PHE A 153 -0.82 -14.26 1.71
N ALA A 154 -1.34 -13.97 2.91
CA ALA A 154 -0.54 -13.94 4.12
C ALA A 154 0.07 -15.32 4.42
N GLY A 155 1.39 -15.36 4.60
CA GLY A 155 2.15 -16.56 4.90
C GLY A 155 2.46 -17.42 3.67
N CYS A 156 2.10 -17.01 2.45
CA CYS A 156 2.50 -17.71 1.22
C CYS A 156 4.00 -17.52 0.94
N TYR A 157 4.85 -18.15 1.74
CA TYR A 157 6.30 -18.00 1.72
C TYR A 157 6.96 -18.52 0.44
N ASN A 158 6.26 -19.30 -0.38
CA ASN A 158 6.74 -19.79 -1.68
C ASN A 158 6.16 -19.00 -2.88
N LEU A 159 5.33 -17.97 -2.64
CA LEU A 159 4.79 -17.12 -3.71
C LEU A 159 5.91 -16.27 -4.31
N VAL A 160 6.24 -16.50 -5.58
CA VAL A 160 7.36 -15.84 -6.28
C VAL A 160 6.89 -14.63 -7.09
N SER A 161 5.71 -14.72 -7.70
CA SER A 161 5.15 -13.64 -8.51
C SER A 161 3.65 -13.48 -8.36
N PHE A 162 3.20 -12.24 -8.45
CA PHE A 162 1.80 -11.86 -8.37
C PHE A 162 1.48 -10.86 -9.47
N ALA A 163 0.40 -11.11 -10.22
CA ALA A 163 -0.19 -10.16 -11.14
C ALA A 163 -1.61 -9.81 -10.70
N GLY A 164 -1.91 -8.52 -10.74
CA GLY A 164 -3.14 -7.94 -10.24
C GLY A 164 -4.38 -8.31 -11.04
N GLY A 165 -5.47 -7.65 -10.70
CA GLY A 165 -6.79 -7.81 -11.31
C GLY A 165 -7.69 -6.66 -10.89
N ASN A 166 -9.00 -6.85 -10.96
CA ASN A 166 -9.96 -5.80 -10.61
C ASN A 166 -10.28 -5.83 -9.10
N THR A 167 -9.83 -4.80 -8.37
CA THR A 167 -10.08 -4.65 -6.92
C THR A 167 -11.13 -3.57 -6.59
N SER A 168 -11.94 -3.11 -7.55
CA SER A 168 -12.84 -1.95 -7.34
C SER A 168 -13.95 -2.19 -6.31
N GLY A 169 -14.14 -3.43 -5.86
CA GLY A 169 -15.04 -3.81 -4.77
C GLY A 169 -14.38 -3.93 -3.39
N VAL A 170 -13.05 -3.90 -3.32
CA VAL A 170 -12.28 -4.22 -2.11
C VAL A 170 -12.26 -3.04 -1.14
N THR A 171 -12.55 -3.31 0.14
CA THR A 171 -12.54 -2.28 1.20
C THR A 171 -11.44 -2.46 2.24
N ASN A 172 -10.77 -3.61 2.25
CA ASN A 172 -9.70 -3.92 3.20
C ASN A 172 -8.63 -4.78 2.52
N MET A 173 -7.37 -4.34 2.60
CA MET A 173 -6.17 -5.00 2.07
C MET A 173 -5.12 -5.24 3.17
N GLN A 174 -5.54 -5.22 4.43
CA GLN A 174 -4.67 -5.49 5.58
C GLN A 174 -3.93 -6.81 5.39
N GLY A 175 -2.60 -6.81 5.49
CA GLY A 175 -1.82 -8.05 5.45
C GLY A 175 -1.91 -8.83 4.14
N MET A 176 -2.35 -8.21 3.03
CA MET A 176 -2.59 -8.92 1.77
C MET A 176 -1.39 -9.77 1.32
N PHE A 177 -0.17 -9.26 1.49
CA PHE A 177 1.10 -9.94 1.18
C PHE A 177 1.97 -10.19 2.43
N TYR A 178 1.36 -10.26 3.62
CA TYR A 178 2.07 -10.48 4.87
C TYR A 178 2.96 -11.74 4.81
N LYS A 179 4.25 -11.64 5.18
CA LYS A 179 5.22 -12.76 5.15
C LYS A 179 5.34 -13.49 3.80
N THR A 180 5.13 -12.82 2.67
CA THR A 180 5.39 -13.38 1.33
C THR A 180 6.86 -13.22 0.92
N ILE A 181 7.76 -13.78 1.73
CA ILE A 181 9.21 -13.45 1.69
C ILE A 181 9.91 -13.77 0.36
N GLN A 182 9.39 -14.71 -0.46
CA GLN A 182 9.93 -15.04 -1.78
C GLN A 182 9.33 -14.21 -2.92
N LEU A 183 8.39 -13.29 -2.63
CA LEU A 183 7.72 -12.48 -3.65
C LEU A 183 8.73 -11.52 -4.29
N ALA A 184 9.20 -11.88 -5.48
CA ALA A 184 10.22 -11.14 -6.20
C ALA A 184 9.61 -10.16 -7.22
N SER A 185 8.38 -10.41 -7.67
CA SER A 185 7.68 -9.57 -8.63
C SER A 185 6.22 -9.41 -8.23
N VAL A 186 5.78 -8.17 -8.04
CA VAL A 186 4.37 -7.83 -7.76
C VAL A 186 3.90 -6.76 -8.74
N ASP A 187 2.90 -7.09 -9.54
CA ASP A 187 2.19 -6.13 -10.37
C ASP A 187 0.85 -5.80 -9.72
N VAL A 188 0.75 -4.61 -9.15
CA VAL A 188 -0.48 -4.04 -8.59
C VAL A 188 -1.03 -2.91 -9.44
N SER A 189 -0.53 -2.68 -10.65
CA SER A 189 -0.88 -1.53 -11.51
C SER A 189 -2.36 -1.43 -11.86
N SER A 190 -3.10 -2.55 -11.75
CA SER A 190 -4.54 -2.61 -12.02
C SER A 190 -5.41 -2.39 -10.78
N PHE A 191 -4.81 -2.19 -9.59
CA PHE A 191 -5.57 -2.06 -8.36
C PHE A 191 -6.34 -0.74 -8.34
N ASP A 192 -7.65 -0.84 -8.10
CA ASP A 192 -8.47 0.27 -7.64
C ASP A 192 -8.53 0.20 -6.10
N THR A 193 -7.85 1.13 -5.44
CA THR A 193 -7.80 1.24 -3.97
C THR A 193 -8.74 2.30 -3.42
N SER A 194 -9.56 2.95 -4.26
CA SER A 194 -10.39 4.12 -3.89
C SER A 194 -11.45 3.84 -2.82
N LYS A 195 -11.68 2.57 -2.46
CA LYS A 195 -12.60 2.15 -1.39
C LYS A 195 -11.89 1.53 -0.18
N VAL A 196 -10.58 1.33 -0.25
CA VAL A 196 -9.81 0.69 0.81
C VAL A 196 -9.68 1.62 2.01
N THR A 197 -9.97 1.12 3.20
CA THR A 197 -9.85 1.87 4.46
C THR A 197 -8.70 1.40 5.35
N ASP A 198 -8.16 0.21 5.09
CA ASP A 198 -7.07 -0.38 5.87
C ASP A 198 -6.03 -1.05 4.95
N MET A 199 -4.79 -0.60 5.08
CA MET A 199 -3.60 -1.13 4.38
C MET A 199 -2.50 -1.56 5.37
N SER A 200 -2.87 -1.76 6.65
CA SER A 200 -1.91 -2.21 7.66
C SER A 200 -1.27 -3.54 7.24
N HIS A 201 0.03 -3.69 7.41
CA HIS A 201 0.79 -4.90 7.07
C HIS A 201 0.72 -5.32 5.60
N MET A 202 0.25 -4.48 4.67
CA MET A 202 -0.05 -4.91 3.30
C MET A 202 1.16 -5.57 2.61
N PHE A 203 2.36 -5.03 2.81
CA PHE A 203 3.64 -5.57 2.32
C PHE A 203 4.63 -5.85 3.47
N ASP A 204 4.13 -6.22 4.64
CA ASP A 204 4.92 -6.56 5.81
C ASP A 204 5.57 -7.95 5.67
N MET A 205 6.88 -8.05 5.79
CA MET A 205 7.64 -9.30 5.62
C MET A 205 7.89 -10.05 6.94
N GLY A 206 7.42 -9.51 8.06
CA GLY A 206 7.73 -9.96 9.41
C GLY A 206 9.23 -9.98 9.65
N SER A 207 9.73 -11.04 10.29
CA SER A 207 11.17 -11.23 10.52
C SER A 207 11.94 -11.79 9.32
N GLY A 208 11.29 -11.98 8.17
CA GLY A 208 11.90 -12.54 6.97
C GLY A 208 12.53 -11.50 6.07
N ALA A 209 13.56 -11.89 5.32
CA ALA A 209 14.13 -11.02 4.30
C ALA A 209 13.25 -11.01 3.04
N SER A 210 12.83 -9.82 2.60
CA SER A 210 12.11 -9.66 1.35
C SER A 210 12.95 -10.04 0.13
N ALA A 211 12.32 -10.62 -0.89
CA ALA A 211 12.88 -10.74 -2.24
C ALA A 211 12.49 -9.55 -3.16
N LEU A 212 11.66 -8.62 -2.68
CA LEU A 212 11.06 -7.57 -3.48
C LEU A 212 12.01 -6.38 -3.66
N THR A 213 12.60 -6.26 -4.86
CA THR A 213 13.57 -5.19 -5.17
C THR A 213 12.94 -3.90 -5.70
N THR A 214 11.72 -3.99 -6.24
CA THR A 214 10.94 -2.89 -6.79
C THR A 214 9.47 -3.04 -6.43
N LEU A 215 8.80 -1.93 -6.13
CA LEU A 215 7.37 -1.87 -5.84
C LEU A 215 6.80 -0.55 -6.36
N ASP A 216 5.83 -0.62 -7.27
CA ASP A 216 5.11 0.56 -7.76
C ASP A 216 3.71 0.64 -7.13
N VAL A 217 3.58 1.54 -6.15
CA VAL A 217 2.32 1.91 -5.49
C VAL A 217 1.91 3.35 -5.79
N SER A 218 2.57 3.99 -6.75
CA SER A 218 2.40 5.44 -7.01
C SER A 218 0.98 5.82 -7.43
N HIS A 219 0.18 4.87 -7.93
CA HIS A 219 -1.19 5.09 -8.39
C HIS A 219 -2.25 4.81 -7.31
N PHE A 220 -1.87 4.38 -6.11
CA PHE A 220 -2.83 4.08 -5.05
C PHE A 220 -3.56 5.34 -4.59
N ASP A 221 -4.90 5.29 -4.61
CA ASP A 221 -5.75 6.24 -3.88
C ASP A 221 -5.82 5.80 -2.41
N THR A 222 -5.16 6.55 -1.53
CA THR A 222 -5.14 6.30 -0.08
C THR A 222 -6.06 7.26 0.70
N SER A 223 -6.88 8.08 0.02
CA SER A 223 -7.67 9.15 0.64
C SER A 223 -8.72 8.68 1.66
N LYS A 224 -8.98 7.37 1.74
CA LYS A 224 -9.89 6.74 2.73
C LYS A 224 -9.17 5.87 3.76
N VAL A 225 -7.87 5.66 3.62
CA VAL A 225 -7.10 4.79 4.51
C VAL A 225 -6.95 5.46 5.87
N THR A 226 -7.27 4.71 6.93
CA THR A 226 -7.16 5.19 8.33
C THR A 226 -5.98 4.56 9.08
N SER A 227 -5.40 3.49 8.55
CA SER A 227 -4.25 2.80 9.16
C SER A 227 -3.27 2.33 8.09
N MET A 228 -1.99 2.64 8.30
CA MET A 228 -0.84 2.22 7.47
C MET A 228 0.25 1.56 8.34
N ARG A 229 -0.15 0.97 9.47
CA ARG A 229 0.76 0.26 10.39
C ARG A 229 1.54 -0.78 9.62
N GLU A 230 2.86 -0.76 9.74
CA GLU A 230 3.76 -1.79 9.20
C GLU A 230 3.56 -2.02 7.69
N MET A 231 3.01 -1.05 6.93
CA MET A 231 2.62 -1.26 5.53
C MET A 231 3.78 -1.71 4.63
N PHE A 232 5.00 -1.22 4.90
CA PHE A 232 6.22 -1.55 4.16
C PHE A 232 7.31 -2.16 5.08
N ASP A 233 6.89 -2.75 6.20
CA ASP A 233 7.81 -3.34 7.17
C ASP A 233 8.60 -4.52 6.57
N GLY A 234 9.91 -4.55 6.83
CA GLY A 234 10.77 -5.65 6.41
C GLY A 234 11.01 -5.75 4.90
N LEU A 235 10.69 -4.71 4.11
CA LEU A 235 11.10 -4.59 2.70
C LEU A 235 12.61 -4.33 2.57
N SER A 236 13.40 -5.28 3.06
CA SER A 236 14.82 -5.15 3.37
C SER A 236 15.71 -4.96 2.15
N VAL A 237 15.27 -5.34 0.97
CA VAL A 237 16.02 -5.21 -0.30
C VAL A 237 15.42 -4.19 -1.28
N LEU A 238 14.36 -3.47 -0.87
CA LEU A 238 13.71 -2.45 -1.68
C LEU A 238 14.61 -1.21 -1.81
N THR A 239 14.89 -0.82 -3.05
CA THR A 239 15.87 0.24 -3.33
C THR A 239 15.27 1.64 -3.51
N ALA A 240 13.99 1.72 -3.89
CA ALA A 240 13.25 2.97 -4.06
C ALA A 240 11.75 2.74 -3.82
N LEU A 241 11.07 3.78 -3.36
CA LEU A 241 9.63 3.77 -3.12
C LEU A 241 9.05 5.17 -3.39
N ASP A 242 8.11 5.27 -4.33
CA ASP A 242 7.42 6.51 -4.66
C ASP A 242 6.07 6.57 -3.92
N LEU A 243 5.94 7.58 -3.05
CA LEU A 243 4.76 7.84 -2.21
C LEU A 243 4.12 9.20 -2.49
N SER A 244 4.47 9.83 -3.61
CA SER A 244 4.07 11.21 -3.92
C SER A 244 2.55 11.43 -3.97
N ASN A 245 1.78 10.39 -4.29
CA ASN A 245 0.30 10.44 -4.34
C ASN A 245 -0.40 9.96 -3.06
N PHE A 246 0.33 9.61 -2.00
CA PHE A 246 -0.28 9.17 -0.75
C PHE A 246 -0.93 10.36 -0.04
N ASP A 247 -2.25 10.27 0.16
CA ASP A 247 -3.01 11.09 1.10
C ASP A 247 -3.06 10.37 2.46
N THR A 248 -2.36 10.91 3.45
CA THR A 248 -2.32 10.37 4.82
C THR A 248 -3.21 11.14 5.79
N SER A 249 -4.03 12.08 5.32
CA SER A 249 -4.80 13.02 6.17
C SER A 249 -5.84 12.36 7.09
N LYS A 250 -6.12 11.07 6.91
CA LYS A 250 -7.01 10.25 7.76
C LYS A 250 -6.28 9.19 8.59
N VAL A 251 -4.99 9.01 8.39
CA VAL A 251 -4.20 8.00 9.08
C VAL A 251 -4.01 8.38 10.54
N THR A 252 -4.31 7.45 11.44
CA THR A 252 -4.12 7.64 12.89
C THR A 252 -2.92 6.89 13.45
N SER A 253 -2.35 5.95 12.69
CA SER A 253 -1.17 5.19 13.11
C SER A 253 -0.27 4.89 11.91
N MET A 254 1.00 5.23 12.06
CA MET A 254 2.11 4.97 11.13
C MET A 254 3.19 4.09 11.79
N ARG A 255 2.80 3.36 12.83
CA ARG A 255 3.67 2.45 13.55
C ARG A 255 4.39 1.52 12.59
N GLY A 256 5.71 1.42 12.67
CA GLY A 256 6.51 0.49 11.89
C GLY A 256 6.42 0.65 10.37
N MET A 257 5.87 1.76 9.84
CA MET A 257 5.52 1.85 8.41
C MET A 257 6.69 1.58 7.47
N PHE A 258 7.91 1.96 7.85
CA PHE A 258 9.16 1.73 7.11
C PHE A 258 10.21 0.99 7.95
N SER A 259 9.80 0.23 8.95
CA SER A 259 10.74 -0.54 9.77
C SER A 259 11.46 -1.59 8.93
N TYR A 260 12.71 -1.87 9.31
CA TYR A 260 13.60 -2.85 8.69
C TYR A 260 13.78 -2.69 7.15
N THR A 261 13.61 -1.47 6.62
CA THR A 261 13.87 -1.12 5.21
C THR A 261 15.35 -0.88 4.93
N TYR A 262 16.17 -1.92 5.11
CA TYR A 262 17.63 -1.83 5.20
C TYR A 262 18.35 -1.15 4.03
N THR A 263 17.77 -1.17 2.83
CA THR A 263 18.42 -0.73 1.58
C THR A 263 17.89 0.58 1.01
N LEU A 264 16.77 1.11 1.52
CA LEU A 264 16.27 2.43 1.12
C LEU A 264 17.28 3.51 1.53
N THR A 265 17.72 4.31 0.55
CA THR A 265 18.72 5.37 0.78
C THR A 265 18.12 6.76 0.93
N THR A 266 16.91 6.96 0.39
CA THR A 266 16.12 8.19 0.44
C THR A 266 14.63 7.86 0.52
N LEU A 267 13.85 8.73 1.13
CA LEU A 267 12.40 8.63 1.19
C LEU A 267 11.80 10.04 1.13
N ASP A 268 10.91 10.29 0.17
CA ASP A 268 10.19 11.56 0.07
C ASP A 268 8.84 11.45 0.80
N LEU A 269 8.70 12.20 1.88
CA LEU A 269 7.52 12.24 2.73
C LEU A 269 6.84 13.63 2.71
N SER A 270 7.13 14.45 1.71
CA SER A 270 6.60 15.81 1.61
C SER A 270 5.07 15.87 1.45
N SER A 271 4.44 14.81 0.95
CA SER A 271 2.99 14.67 0.82
C SER A 271 2.28 14.27 2.12
N PHE A 272 3.01 13.86 3.16
CA PHE A 272 2.41 13.29 4.36
C PHE A 272 1.78 14.37 5.25
N ASP A 273 0.47 14.26 5.47
CA ASP A 273 -0.25 14.93 6.55
C ASP A 273 -0.32 13.99 7.76
N THR A 274 0.47 14.29 8.79
CA THR A 274 0.50 13.50 10.04
C THR A 274 -0.37 14.09 11.16
N SER A 275 -1.22 15.09 10.87
CA SER A 275 -1.97 15.87 11.88
C SER A 275 -3.02 15.07 12.69
N LYS A 276 -3.26 13.81 12.32
CA LYS A 276 -4.13 12.87 13.03
C LYS A 276 -3.41 11.66 13.61
N VAL A 277 -2.10 11.53 13.36
CA VAL A 277 -1.31 10.39 13.82
C VAL A 277 -1.12 10.49 15.34
N ILE A 278 -1.38 9.37 16.02
CA ILE A 278 -1.21 9.19 17.46
C ILE A 278 0.01 8.31 17.75
N ASP A 279 0.28 7.35 16.86
CA ASP A 279 1.30 6.31 17.04
C ASP A 279 2.30 6.32 15.88
N MET A 280 3.55 6.68 16.20
CA MET A 280 4.73 6.69 15.32
C MET A 280 5.82 5.73 15.82
N GLN A 281 5.49 4.77 16.68
CA GLN A 281 6.48 3.81 17.19
C GLN A 281 7.15 3.07 16.02
N PHE A 282 8.45 2.80 16.11
CA PHE A 282 9.21 2.02 15.12
C PHE A 282 9.16 2.55 13.67
N MET A 283 8.67 3.78 13.40
CA MET A 283 8.34 4.22 12.03
C MET A 283 9.49 4.06 11.03
N PHE A 284 10.74 4.31 11.47
CA PHE A 284 11.97 4.15 10.69
C PHE A 284 12.98 3.23 11.39
N GLU A 285 12.51 2.33 12.27
CA GLU A 285 13.39 1.42 12.99
C GLU A 285 14.24 0.61 12.01
N SER A 286 15.54 0.59 12.25
CA SER A 286 16.54 -0.12 11.45
C SER A 286 16.49 0.22 9.95
N ALA A 287 16.08 1.42 9.55
CA ALA A 287 16.24 1.92 8.18
C ALA A 287 17.72 2.26 7.89
N TYR A 288 18.59 1.24 7.97
CA TYR A 288 20.06 1.39 8.12
C TYR A 288 20.72 2.24 7.04
N SER A 289 20.25 2.17 5.79
CA SER A 289 20.86 2.90 4.66
C SER A 289 20.28 4.29 4.43
N LEU A 290 19.26 4.71 5.19
CA LEU A 290 18.61 6.01 5.00
C LEU A 290 19.53 7.13 5.48
N SER A 291 20.21 7.77 4.53
CA SER A 291 21.26 8.76 4.81
C SER A 291 20.75 10.19 4.96
N SER A 292 19.53 10.45 4.50
CA SER A 292 18.82 11.73 4.63
C SER A 292 17.33 11.48 4.80
N LEU A 293 16.70 12.21 5.71
CA LEU A 293 15.28 12.12 5.98
C LEU A 293 14.74 13.52 6.29
N ASP A 294 13.85 14.03 5.45
CA ASP A 294 13.13 15.28 5.68
C ASP A 294 11.77 14.98 6.31
N VAL A 295 11.61 15.40 7.57
CA VAL A 295 10.35 15.28 8.33
C VAL A 295 9.73 16.65 8.62
N SER A 296 10.13 17.71 7.91
CA SER A 296 9.64 19.08 8.15
C SER A 296 8.13 19.25 7.95
N SER A 297 7.49 18.37 7.16
CA SER A 297 6.03 18.32 6.97
C SER A 297 5.27 17.71 8.15
N PHE A 298 5.96 17.03 9.08
CA PHE A 298 5.30 16.29 10.15
C PHE A 298 4.69 17.22 11.20
N ASN A 299 3.40 17.05 11.42
CA ASN A 299 2.68 17.58 12.57
C ASN A 299 2.57 16.49 13.64
N THR A 300 3.27 16.65 14.76
CA THR A 300 3.30 15.66 15.85
C THR A 300 2.43 16.03 17.06
N SER A 301 1.60 17.08 16.97
CA SER A 301 0.79 17.63 18.10
C SER A 301 -0.26 16.69 18.71
N LYS A 302 -0.43 15.50 18.14
CA LYS A 302 -1.31 14.42 18.65
C LYS A 302 -0.57 13.12 18.93
N VAL A 303 0.73 13.06 18.67
CA VAL A 303 1.51 11.84 18.85
C VAL A 303 1.71 11.59 20.33
N GLU A 304 1.35 10.39 20.77
CA GLU A 304 1.49 9.91 22.14
C GLU A 304 2.63 8.89 22.25
N TYR A 305 2.94 8.17 21.16
CA TYR A 305 3.94 7.10 21.14
C TYR A 305 5.00 7.30 20.04
N MET A 306 6.27 7.39 20.44
CA MET A 306 7.46 7.59 19.59
C MET A 306 8.59 6.57 19.88
N ASP A 307 8.31 5.49 20.60
CA ASP A 307 9.32 4.47 20.92
C ASP A 307 10.01 3.95 19.66
N ASN A 308 11.34 3.85 19.70
CA ASN A 308 12.18 3.32 18.63
C ASN A 308 12.00 4.00 17.25
N MET A 309 11.41 5.19 17.17
CA MET A 309 11.05 5.83 15.89
C MET A 309 12.24 5.94 14.92
N PHE A 310 13.44 6.22 15.42
CA PHE A 310 14.69 6.31 14.65
C PHE A 310 15.75 5.31 15.13
N TYR A 311 15.34 4.23 15.80
CA TYR A 311 16.26 3.18 16.31
C TYR A 311 17.09 2.62 15.16
N GLY A 312 18.40 2.46 15.34
CA GLY A 312 19.26 1.75 14.38
C GLY A 312 19.40 2.43 13.01
N MET A 313 19.06 3.72 12.86
CA MET A 313 19.29 4.44 11.60
C MET A 313 20.77 4.80 11.43
N ASP A 314 21.58 3.83 11.03
CA ASP A 314 23.04 4.01 11.05
C ASP A 314 23.60 4.98 10.01
N ALA A 315 22.97 5.14 8.85
CA ALA A 315 23.45 6.07 7.82
C ALA A 315 23.09 7.54 8.11
N ILE A 316 22.15 7.83 9.02
CA ILE A 316 21.70 9.20 9.27
C ILE A 316 22.78 9.97 10.05
N THR A 317 23.23 11.10 9.49
CA THR A 317 24.26 11.93 10.14
C THR A 317 23.70 13.14 10.86
N SER A 318 22.51 13.59 10.47
CA SER A 318 21.86 14.75 11.07
C SER A 318 20.34 14.66 10.98
N LEU A 319 19.66 15.10 12.04
CA LEU A 319 18.20 15.25 12.07
C LEU A 319 17.83 16.61 12.68
N ASP A 320 16.92 17.31 12.03
CA ASP A 320 16.25 18.48 12.61
C ASP A 320 14.81 18.13 12.97
N LEU A 321 14.54 18.08 14.27
CA LEU A 321 13.25 17.73 14.85
C LEU A 321 12.73 18.89 15.72
N SER A 322 13.25 20.10 15.55
CA SER A 322 12.87 21.25 16.39
C SER A 322 11.41 21.70 16.22
N HIS A 323 10.77 21.30 15.13
CA HIS A 323 9.35 21.54 14.87
C HIS A 323 8.43 20.47 15.47
N PHE A 324 8.98 19.39 16.03
CA PHE A 324 8.15 18.37 16.67
C PHE A 324 7.53 18.95 17.95
N ASP A 325 6.21 18.97 17.99
CA ASP A 325 5.43 19.15 19.21
C ASP A 325 5.39 17.81 19.94
N THR A 326 6.16 17.70 21.03
CA THR A 326 6.22 16.50 21.89
C THR A 326 5.36 16.62 23.13
N SER A 327 4.55 17.69 23.26
CA SER A 327 3.80 17.99 24.49
C SER A 327 2.78 16.92 24.89
N LYS A 328 2.45 15.97 24.01
CA LYS A 328 1.58 14.82 24.31
C LYS A 328 2.29 13.47 24.32
N VAL A 329 3.59 13.43 24.05
CA VAL A 329 4.33 12.18 23.98
C VAL A 329 4.45 11.59 25.37
N GLU A 330 3.96 10.37 25.53
CA GLU A 330 4.02 9.59 26.76
C GLU A 330 5.20 8.62 26.74
N TYR A 331 5.50 8.03 25.57
CA TYR A 331 6.53 7.00 25.43
C TYR A 331 7.48 7.32 24.26
N MET A 332 8.78 7.32 24.54
CA MET A 332 9.84 7.58 23.55
C MET A 332 11.09 6.73 23.84
N ASP A 333 10.91 5.55 24.40
CA ASP A 333 11.99 4.63 24.71
C ASP A 333 12.82 4.34 23.45
N MET A 334 14.14 4.31 23.61
CA MET A 334 15.09 3.91 22.57
C MET A 334 15.00 4.69 21.23
N MET A 335 14.40 5.87 21.22
CA MET A 335 14.07 6.62 20.00
C MET A 335 15.25 6.83 19.03
N PHE A 336 16.47 7.02 19.54
CA PHE A 336 17.71 7.15 18.74
C PHE A 336 18.77 6.10 19.11
N THR A 337 18.37 5.01 19.76
CA THR A 337 19.32 3.95 20.13
C THR A 337 19.99 3.42 18.88
N ASP A 338 21.29 3.13 18.98
CA ASP A 338 22.11 2.56 17.91
C ASP A 338 22.11 3.39 16.62
N THR A 339 21.91 4.71 16.70
CA THR A 339 22.18 5.65 15.60
C THR A 339 23.65 6.05 15.58
N TYR A 340 24.55 5.10 15.27
CA TYR A 340 25.96 5.23 15.61
C TYR A 340 26.67 6.42 14.92
N ASN A 341 26.22 6.83 13.74
CA ASN A 341 26.82 7.94 12.97
C ASN A 341 26.08 9.27 13.10
N LEU A 342 25.04 9.37 13.95
CA LEU A 342 24.31 10.61 14.19
C LEU A 342 25.23 11.65 14.85
N SER A 343 25.60 12.67 14.09
CA SER A 343 26.55 13.71 14.48
C SER A 343 25.89 14.98 15.00
N SER A 344 24.67 15.28 14.53
CA SER A 344 23.92 16.48 14.88
C SER A 344 22.45 16.14 15.06
N LEU A 345 21.88 16.49 16.21
CA LEU A 345 20.45 16.36 16.45
C LEU A 345 19.90 17.66 17.02
N ASN A 346 18.87 18.20 16.39
CA ASN A 346 18.15 19.36 16.89
C ASN A 346 16.80 18.95 17.46
N THR A 347 16.66 19.06 18.78
CA THR A 347 15.41 18.83 19.54
C THR A 347 14.97 20.10 20.27
N TYR A 348 15.42 21.27 19.82
CA TYR A 348 15.02 22.54 20.40
C TYR A 348 13.49 22.69 20.37
N GLY A 349 12.90 23.16 21.46
CA GLY A 349 11.44 23.34 21.55
C GLY A 349 10.63 22.12 21.98
N TRP A 350 11.24 20.93 22.11
CA TRP A 350 10.54 19.77 22.68
C TRP A 350 10.01 20.07 24.10
N ASP A 351 8.80 19.60 24.36
CA ASP A 351 8.15 19.57 25.67
C ASP A 351 8.02 18.11 26.12
N VAL A 352 8.68 17.77 27.22
CA VAL A 352 8.77 16.38 27.73
C VAL A 352 8.01 16.21 29.04
N SER A 353 7.15 17.17 29.41
CA SER A 353 6.45 17.15 30.70
C SER A 353 5.49 15.96 30.87
N ASN A 354 5.00 15.41 29.76
CA ASN A 354 4.09 14.26 29.74
C ASN A 354 4.79 12.92 29.48
N VAL A 355 6.12 12.92 29.31
CA VAL A 355 6.87 11.69 29.06
C VAL A 355 6.86 10.82 30.31
N VAL A 356 6.28 9.64 30.18
CA VAL A 356 6.23 8.57 31.17
C VAL A 356 7.46 7.68 31.07
N SER A 357 7.92 7.38 29.84
CA SER A 357 9.03 6.47 29.58
C SER A 357 10.01 7.03 28.55
N SER A 358 11.30 6.97 28.88
CA SER A 358 12.43 7.52 28.10
C SER A 358 13.73 6.72 28.27
N TYR A 359 13.61 5.41 28.49
CA TYR A 359 14.72 4.50 28.65
C TYR A 359 15.59 4.45 27.40
N HIS A 360 16.91 4.55 27.60
CA HIS A 360 17.93 4.31 26.59
C HIS A 360 17.86 5.18 25.32
N ILE A 361 17.14 6.30 25.28
CA ILE A 361 16.93 7.14 24.07
C ILE A 361 18.17 7.32 23.19
N PHE A 362 19.33 7.56 23.80
CA PHE A 362 20.59 7.86 23.12
C PHE A 362 21.67 6.78 23.26
N SER A 363 21.30 5.58 23.70
CA SER A 363 22.27 4.47 23.82
C SER A 363 22.90 4.21 22.46
N GLY A 364 24.23 4.31 22.32
CA GLY A 364 24.89 4.13 21.03
C GLY A 364 24.93 5.37 20.12
N ALA A 365 24.03 6.34 20.31
CA ALA A 365 23.87 7.49 19.41
C ALA A 365 25.15 8.35 19.28
N GLY A 366 25.67 8.43 18.06
CA GLY A 366 26.88 9.18 17.71
C GLY A 366 28.19 8.57 18.21
N ASN A 367 28.22 7.29 18.61
CA ASN A 367 29.44 6.63 19.11
C ASN A 367 30.56 6.55 18.06
N ASN A 368 30.24 6.58 16.76
CA ASN A 368 31.24 6.61 15.69
C ASN A 368 31.70 8.04 15.33
N VAL A 369 31.10 9.07 15.92
CA VAL A 369 31.39 10.47 15.61
C VAL A 369 32.55 10.97 16.48
N ILE A 370 33.61 11.48 15.86
CA ILE A 370 34.71 12.12 16.59
C ILE A 370 34.17 13.39 17.26
N GLY A 371 34.28 13.46 18.59
CA GLY A 371 33.66 14.52 19.40
C GLY A 371 32.26 14.19 19.90
N GLY A 372 31.69 13.07 19.48
CA GLY A 372 30.36 12.60 19.85
C GLY A 372 29.21 13.37 19.17
N LEU A 373 27.98 13.00 19.53
CA LEU A 373 26.76 13.67 19.09
C LEU A 373 26.69 15.12 19.61
N THR A 374 26.51 16.07 18.70
CA THR A 374 26.11 17.45 19.02
C THR A 374 24.58 17.51 19.16
N LEU A 375 24.09 17.86 20.35
CA LEU A 375 22.66 17.94 20.65
C LEU A 375 22.25 19.40 20.86
N TYR A 376 21.36 19.92 20.02
CA TYR A 376 20.76 21.25 20.22
C TYR A 376 19.43 21.08 20.95
N CYS A 377 19.35 21.63 22.16
CA CYS A 377 18.20 21.47 23.02
C CYS A 377 18.06 22.61 24.03
N ASN A 378 16.93 22.70 24.72
CA ASN A 378 16.66 23.73 25.73
C ASN A 378 17.58 23.58 26.97
N GLN A 379 18.28 24.64 27.41
CA GLN A 379 19.17 24.71 28.61
C GLN A 379 18.40 25.14 29.91
N PRO A 380 18.89 24.85 31.14
CA PRO A 380 18.21 23.97 32.09
C PRO A 380 17.20 24.68 33.00
N LEU A 381 16.09 24.01 33.30
CA LEU A 381 15.30 24.25 34.50
C LEU A 381 14.97 22.90 35.18
N GLY A 382 15.87 22.47 36.06
CA GLY A 382 15.59 21.47 37.11
C GLY A 382 15.31 20.02 36.67
N TYR A 383 15.02 19.19 37.68
CA TYR A 383 14.44 17.85 37.49
C TYR A 383 13.21 17.96 36.57
N GLY A 384 13.20 17.25 35.45
CA GLY A 384 12.16 17.33 34.41
C GLY A 384 12.57 18.05 33.13
N GLY A 385 13.80 18.56 33.01
CA GLY A 385 14.33 19.11 31.77
C GLY A 385 14.87 18.06 30.78
N ILE A 386 14.77 18.36 29.50
CA ILE A 386 15.33 17.61 28.36
C ILE A 386 16.80 17.20 28.55
N SER A 387 17.67 18.10 29.01
CA SER A 387 19.09 17.77 29.27
C SER A 387 19.27 16.71 30.37
N TYR A 388 18.31 16.65 31.31
CA TYR A 388 18.29 15.65 32.38
C TYR A 388 17.82 14.28 31.86
N LEU A 389 16.77 14.25 31.04
CA LEU A 389 16.32 13.03 30.36
C LEU A 389 17.41 12.46 29.44
N PHE A 390 18.17 13.33 28.79
CA PHE A 390 19.10 12.95 27.73
C PHE A 390 20.54 12.72 28.18
N GLY A 391 20.88 13.02 29.44
CA GLY A 391 22.21 12.77 30.02
C GLY A 391 23.38 13.44 29.29
N LYS A 392 23.11 14.39 28.37
CA LYS A 392 24.08 15.13 27.56
C LYS A 392 23.85 16.63 27.71
N GLN A 393 24.92 17.42 27.68
CA GLN A 393 24.81 18.88 27.69
C GLN A 393 24.30 19.38 26.34
N CYS A 394 23.30 20.28 26.33
CA CYS A 394 22.86 20.91 25.10
C CYS A 394 23.93 21.88 24.57
N SER A 395 24.12 21.90 23.25
CA SER A 395 24.85 22.93 22.54
C SER A 395 23.97 24.16 22.34
N THR A 396 24.59 25.34 22.24
CA THR A 396 23.91 26.57 21.81
C THR A 396 23.74 26.54 20.29
N LEU A 397 22.55 26.92 19.81
CA LEU A 397 22.26 27.13 18.38
C LEU A 397 23.18 28.17 17.75
#